data_AF-A0A2S9WXI9-F1
#
_entry.id   AF-A0A2S9WXI9-F1
#
_cell.length_a   1.000
_cell.length_b   1.000
_cell.length_c   1.000
_cell.angle_alpha   90.00
_cell.angle_beta   90.00
_cell.angle_gamma   90.00
#
_symmetry.space_group_name_H-M   'P 1'
#
loop_
_entity.id
_entity.type
_entity.pdbx_description
1 polymer ?
#
loop_
_entity_poly.entity_id
_entity_poly.type
_entity_poly.pdbx_seq_one_letter_code
_entity_poly.pdbx_strand_id
1 'polypeptide(L)'
;MIKLLLKSTLFIVAFLFVQVTHADQLAYIRLDQAKAAKEYLETQSHVIVWCACCENEDQQYLTIENIYYKNVNYKNLYQVVLQGKDIEGNLETVNLDLAYTHVPKDGYYHTVGKLLNYDCDPCTQPFKIDSLNGLYVNPTYGNRSSNSIHILDIFVSSDFIMMHILYKSPIEYENGGWSRINSDVYIKNSEGKAKYSLLKAEGIAIAPNITESDFAGQHRSFRLYFPRIPDLSKSIDMIECVEDECFNFFNISLAKKFN
;
A
#
# COMPACT_ATOMS: atom_id res chain seq x y z
N MET A 1 -25.01 -59.19 54.89
CA MET A 1 -24.41 -60.01 53.82
C MET A 1 -25.24 -59.80 52.57
N ILE A 2 -24.80 -58.94 51.63
CA ILE A 2 -25.17 -58.89 50.20
C ILE A 2 -24.11 -57.99 49.54
N LYS A 3 -23.34 -58.56 48.62
CA LYS A 3 -22.43 -57.87 47.69
C LYS A 3 -23.20 -57.61 46.39
N LEU A 4 -23.11 -56.41 45.83
CA LEU A 4 -23.38 -56.08 44.42
C LEU A 4 -22.49 -54.84 44.12
N LEU A 5 -21.26 -54.95 43.60
CA LEU A 5 -20.83 -55.12 42.21
C LEU A 5 -21.46 -54.17 41.16
N LEU A 6 -20.55 -53.49 40.44
CA LEU A 6 -20.70 -52.70 39.20
C LEU A 6 -21.31 -51.29 39.38
N LYS A 7 -20.82 -50.19 38.79
CA LYS A 7 -20.05 -50.03 37.55
C LYS A 7 -19.36 -48.65 37.55
N SER A 8 -18.15 -48.62 37.02
CA SER A 8 -17.40 -47.43 36.60
C SER A 8 -18.19 -46.61 35.58
N THR A 9 -18.42 -45.33 35.85
CA THR A 9 -18.60 -44.33 34.79
C THR A 9 -18.06 -42.97 35.26
N LEU A 10 -16.79 -42.74 34.93
CA LEU A 10 -16.17 -41.43 34.96
C LEU A 10 -16.75 -40.62 33.79
N PHE A 11 -17.65 -39.68 34.06
CA PHE A 11 -18.18 -38.76 33.05
C PHE A 11 -17.15 -37.63 32.82
N ILE A 12 -16.08 -37.94 32.08
CA ILE A 12 -15.23 -36.89 31.50
C ILE A 12 -16.02 -36.34 30.32
N VAL A 13 -16.72 -35.23 30.53
CA VAL A 13 -17.18 -34.37 29.44
C VAL A 13 -15.93 -33.72 28.86
N ALA A 14 -15.28 -34.43 27.92
CA ALA A 14 -14.30 -33.85 27.05
C ALA A 14 -15.09 -32.91 26.11
N PHE A 15 -15.24 -31.66 26.53
CA PHE A 15 -15.61 -30.57 25.64
C PHE A 15 -14.41 -30.37 24.71
N LEU A 16 -14.29 -31.25 23.72
CA LEU A 16 -13.55 -30.99 22.51
C LEU A 16 -14.29 -29.85 21.82
N PHE A 17 -13.98 -28.61 22.22
CA PHE A 17 -14.02 -27.53 21.27
C PHE A 17 -13.05 -27.96 20.17
N VAL A 18 -13.63 -28.54 19.12
CA VAL A 18 -12.99 -28.58 17.82
C VAL A 18 -12.73 -27.12 17.53
N GLN A 19 -11.51 -26.67 17.82
CA GLN A 19 -10.98 -25.43 17.26
C GLN A 19 -11.11 -25.65 15.77
N VAL A 20 -12.09 -25.00 15.16
CA VAL A 20 -12.24 -24.99 13.71
C VAL A 20 -10.98 -24.29 13.24
N THR A 21 -10.00 -25.08 12.81
CA THR A 21 -8.83 -24.58 12.11
C THR A 21 -9.35 -23.99 10.81
N HIS A 22 -9.60 -22.68 10.81
CA HIS A 22 -9.97 -21.92 9.63
C HIS A 22 -8.77 -21.88 8.68
N ALA A 23 -8.64 -22.91 7.84
CA ALA A 23 -7.65 -22.97 6.77
C ALA A 23 -8.22 -22.30 5.51
N ASP A 24 -7.41 -21.41 4.90
CA ASP A 24 -7.58 -20.75 3.59
C ASP A 24 -9.00 -20.22 3.30
N GLN A 25 -9.31 -19.07 3.89
CA GLN A 25 -10.64 -18.46 3.76
C GLN A 25 -10.95 -18.08 2.31
N LEU A 26 -9.98 -17.54 1.55
CA LEU A 26 -10.17 -17.17 0.13
C LEU A 26 -8.89 -17.25 -0.73
N ALA A 27 -7.90 -18.10 -0.38
CA ALA A 27 -6.72 -18.34 -1.24
C ALA A 27 -7.05 -19.14 -2.52
N TYR A 28 -8.08 -20.00 -2.44
CA TYR A 28 -8.57 -20.82 -3.54
C TYR A 28 -10.07 -20.60 -3.74
N ILE A 29 -10.43 -19.94 -4.83
CA ILE A 29 -11.79 -19.47 -5.08
C ILE A 29 -12.30 -19.95 -6.44
N ARG A 30 -13.61 -19.78 -6.69
CA ARG A 30 -14.19 -20.12 -7.99
C ARG A 30 -13.79 -19.12 -9.07
N LEU A 31 -13.93 -19.51 -10.34
CA LEU A 31 -13.57 -18.67 -11.49
C LEU A 31 -14.30 -17.32 -11.52
N ASP A 32 -15.59 -17.30 -11.20
CA ASP A 32 -16.40 -16.07 -11.10
C ASP A 32 -15.83 -15.12 -10.05
N GLN A 33 -15.46 -15.66 -8.89
CA GLN A 33 -14.84 -14.88 -7.82
C GLN A 33 -13.45 -14.37 -8.21
N ALA A 34 -12.62 -15.21 -8.83
CA ALA A 34 -11.28 -14.81 -9.30
C ALA A 34 -11.33 -13.70 -10.36
N LYS A 35 -12.31 -13.75 -11.27
CA LYS A 35 -12.52 -12.69 -12.27
C LYS A 35 -12.91 -11.36 -11.62
N ALA A 36 -13.90 -11.38 -10.73
CA ALA A 36 -14.34 -10.17 -10.03
C ALA A 36 -13.23 -9.59 -9.13
N ALA A 37 -12.46 -10.45 -8.46
CA ALA A 37 -11.32 -10.02 -7.65
C ALA A 37 -10.22 -9.38 -8.49
N LYS A 38 -9.88 -9.98 -9.64
CA LYS A 38 -8.93 -9.39 -10.60
C LYS A 38 -9.39 -8.01 -11.05
N GLU A 39 -10.61 -7.90 -11.57
CA GLU A 39 -11.16 -6.65 -12.09
C GLU A 39 -11.17 -5.55 -11.02
N TYR A 40 -11.54 -5.91 -9.78
CA TYR A 40 -11.53 -4.98 -8.66
C TYR A 40 -10.11 -4.54 -8.30
N LEU A 41 -9.17 -5.48 -8.15
CA LEU A 41 -7.78 -5.18 -7.80
C LEU A 41 -7.04 -4.36 -8.88
N GLU A 42 -7.38 -4.53 -10.16
CA GLU A 42 -6.82 -3.72 -11.25
C GLU A 42 -7.18 -2.23 -11.15
N THR A 43 -8.20 -1.87 -10.37
CA THR A 43 -8.55 -0.47 -10.08
C THR A 43 -7.78 0.12 -8.90
N GLN A 44 -7.00 -0.68 -8.19
CA GLN A 44 -6.26 -0.28 -6.99
C GLN A 44 -4.81 0.00 -7.35
N SER A 45 -4.16 0.93 -6.63
CA SER A 45 -2.74 1.23 -6.82
C SER A 45 -1.81 0.32 -5.99
N HIS A 46 -2.32 -0.21 -4.87
CA HIS A 46 -1.57 -1.03 -3.93
C HIS A 46 -2.51 -1.90 -3.08
N VAL A 47 -1.92 -2.87 -2.40
CA VAL A 47 -2.57 -3.69 -1.37
C VAL A 47 -1.69 -3.77 -0.14
N ILE A 48 -2.29 -4.22 0.96
CA ILE A 48 -1.57 -4.73 2.12
C ILE A 48 -1.96 -6.19 2.31
N VAL A 49 -0.98 -7.09 2.31
CA VAL A 49 -1.19 -8.50 2.61
C VAL A 49 -0.84 -8.72 4.07
N TRP A 50 -1.82 -9.15 4.87
CA TRP A 50 -1.64 -9.33 6.30
C TRP A 50 -2.73 -10.20 6.94
N CYS A 51 -2.31 -11.29 7.59
CA CYS A 51 -3.14 -12.09 8.48
C CYS A 51 -2.93 -11.65 9.95
N ALA A 52 -3.89 -10.89 10.49
CA ALA A 52 -3.80 -10.34 11.86
C ALA A 52 -3.81 -11.39 12.99
N CYS A 53 -4.28 -12.61 12.70
CA CYS A 53 -4.35 -13.72 13.65
C CYS A 53 -3.25 -14.76 13.44
N CYS A 54 -2.38 -14.58 12.44
CA CYS A 54 -1.29 -15.50 12.14
C CYS A 54 -0.04 -15.09 12.94
N GLU A 55 0.70 -16.08 13.45
CA GLU A 55 1.92 -15.82 14.20
C GLU A 55 3.04 -15.31 13.27
N ASN A 56 3.68 -14.20 13.66
CA ASN A 56 4.88 -13.64 13.01
C ASN A 56 4.70 -13.20 11.54
N GLU A 57 3.49 -12.79 11.13
CA GLU A 57 3.28 -12.13 9.83
C GLU A 57 3.24 -10.61 9.97
N ASP A 58 4.29 -9.95 9.48
CA ASP A 58 4.31 -8.50 9.32
C ASP A 58 3.41 -8.07 8.15
N GLN A 59 2.84 -6.87 8.24
CA GLN A 59 2.07 -6.29 7.14
C GLN A 59 2.99 -6.06 5.92
N GLN A 60 2.62 -6.66 4.78
CA GLN A 60 3.36 -6.50 3.53
C GLN A 60 2.63 -5.51 2.61
N TYR A 61 3.22 -4.35 2.32
CA TYR A 61 2.69 -3.41 1.34
C TYR A 61 3.24 -3.72 -0.05
N LEU A 62 2.35 -3.79 -1.05
CA LEU A 62 2.71 -4.09 -2.44
C LEU A 62 1.99 -3.13 -3.39
N THR A 63 2.73 -2.44 -4.25
CA THR A 63 2.13 -1.73 -5.39
C THR A 63 1.70 -2.73 -6.45
N ILE A 64 0.57 -2.49 -7.12
CA ILE A 64 0.06 -3.39 -8.16
C ILE A 64 0.66 -3.01 -9.52
N GLU A 65 1.40 -3.94 -10.14
CA GLU A 65 1.83 -3.80 -11.55
C GLU A 65 0.99 -4.68 -12.48
N ASN A 66 0.61 -5.87 -12.03
CA ASN A 66 -0.22 -6.79 -12.79
C ASN A 66 -1.01 -7.72 -11.85
N ILE A 67 -2.28 -7.99 -12.19
CA ILE A 67 -3.12 -8.97 -11.49
C ILE A 67 -3.58 -10.02 -12.50
N TYR A 68 -3.44 -11.29 -12.15
CA TYR A 68 -3.99 -12.39 -12.92
C TYR A 68 -4.51 -13.49 -12.00
N TYR A 69 -5.10 -14.52 -12.58
CA TYR A 69 -5.49 -15.71 -11.83
C TYR A 69 -5.07 -16.97 -12.59
N LYS A 70 -4.77 -18.03 -11.85
CA LYS A 70 -4.38 -19.34 -12.39
C LYS A 70 -5.24 -20.44 -11.79
N ASN A 71 -5.58 -21.44 -12.60
CA ASN A 71 -6.25 -22.65 -12.11
C ASN A 71 -5.23 -23.50 -11.33
N VAL A 72 -5.62 -24.01 -10.16
CA VAL A 72 -4.71 -24.78 -9.29
C VAL A 72 -4.82 -26.30 -9.48
N ASN A 73 -5.48 -26.74 -10.56
CA ASN A 73 -5.71 -28.14 -10.94
C ASN A 73 -6.36 -29.00 -9.84
N TYR A 74 -7.02 -28.36 -8.88
CA TYR A 74 -7.76 -29.00 -7.80
C TYR A 74 -9.16 -28.40 -7.75
N LYS A 75 -10.18 -29.24 -7.92
CA LYS A 75 -11.60 -28.87 -7.86
C LYS A 75 -12.01 -27.66 -8.71
N ASN A 76 -11.31 -27.40 -9.83
CA ASN A 76 -11.49 -26.21 -10.67
C ASN A 76 -11.43 -24.88 -9.89
N LEU A 77 -10.61 -24.85 -8.84
CA LEU A 77 -10.35 -23.64 -8.08
C LEU A 77 -9.25 -22.80 -8.75
N TYR A 78 -9.27 -21.53 -8.41
CA TYR A 78 -8.40 -20.51 -8.94
C TYR A 78 -7.75 -19.74 -7.79
N GLN A 79 -6.54 -19.26 -8.05
CA GLN A 79 -5.80 -18.41 -7.14
C GLN A 79 -5.52 -17.09 -7.85
N VAL A 80 -5.78 -15.98 -7.16
CA VAL A 80 -5.43 -14.64 -7.63
C VAL A 80 -3.97 -14.41 -7.33
N VAL A 81 -3.24 -13.87 -8.29
CA VAL A 81 -1.80 -13.61 -8.20
C VAL A 81 -1.55 -12.14 -8.50
N LEU A 82 -0.79 -11.50 -7.62
CA LEU A 82 -0.30 -10.14 -7.78
C LEU A 82 1.17 -10.20 -8.16
N GLN A 83 1.51 -9.45 -9.20
CA GLN A 83 2.88 -9.03 -9.50
C GLN A 83 2.98 -7.54 -9.22
N GLY A 84 3.98 -7.18 -8.45
CA GLY A 84 4.07 -5.85 -7.89
C GLY A 84 5.45 -5.55 -7.34
N LYS A 85 5.54 -4.43 -6.64
CA LYS A 85 6.76 -4.05 -5.93
C LYS A 85 6.48 -3.88 -4.46
N ASP A 86 7.41 -4.34 -3.63
CA ASP A 86 7.41 -4.03 -2.21
C ASP A 86 7.75 -2.55 -1.96
N ILE A 87 7.80 -2.18 -0.68
CA ILE A 87 8.17 -0.83 -0.24
C ILE A 87 9.57 -0.42 -0.70
N GLU A 88 10.50 -1.36 -0.85
CA GLU A 88 11.88 -1.11 -1.31
C GLU A 88 12.00 -1.03 -2.83
N GLY A 89 10.92 -1.36 -3.57
CA GLY A 89 10.88 -1.38 -5.02
C GLY A 89 11.29 -2.72 -5.64
N ASN A 90 11.51 -3.76 -4.82
CA ASN A 90 11.81 -5.11 -5.29
C ASN A 90 10.57 -5.74 -5.91
N LEU A 91 10.74 -6.44 -7.04
CA LEU A 91 9.64 -7.14 -7.69
C LEU A 91 9.23 -8.37 -6.87
N GLU A 92 7.95 -8.43 -6.54
CA GLU A 92 7.33 -9.50 -5.78
C GLU A 92 6.20 -10.17 -6.58
N THR A 93 6.06 -11.48 -6.42
CA THR A 93 4.93 -12.25 -6.97
C THR A 93 4.25 -13.01 -5.85
N VAL A 94 3.05 -12.57 -5.47
CA VAL A 94 2.34 -13.09 -4.30
C VAL A 94 1.03 -13.73 -4.73
N ASN A 95 0.79 -14.95 -4.24
CA ASN A 95 -0.51 -15.58 -4.33
C ASN A 95 -1.40 -15.00 -3.23
N LEU A 96 -2.51 -14.36 -3.59
CA LEU A 96 -3.34 -13.64 -2.63
C LEU A 96 -4.36 -14.56 -1.96
N ASP A 97 -4.48 -14.45 -0.63
CA ASP A 97 -5.71 -14.77 0.09
C ASP A 97 -6.56 -13.51 0.21
N LEU A 98 -7.76 -13.50 -0.38
CA LEU A 98 -8.63 -12.32 -0.38
C LEU A 98 -9.20 -11.98 1.00
N ALA A 99 -9.15 -12.91 1.96
CA ALA A 99 -9.50 -12.65 3.35
C ALA A 99 -8.40 -11.88 4.09
N TYR A 100 -7.17 -11.84 3.56
CA TYR A 100 -6.01 -11.19 4.16
C TYR A 100 -5.36 -10.15 3.24
N THR A 101 -5.96 -9.91 2.07
CA THR A 101 -5.57 -8.84 1.16
C THR A 101 -6.45 -7.62 1.42
N HIS A 102 -5.84 -6.53 1.84
CA HIS A 102 -6.51 -5.30 2.23
C HIS A 102 -6.27 -4.18 1.20
N VAL A 103 -7.30 -3.41 0.89
CA VAL A 103 -7.22 -2.24 -0.01
C VAL A 103 -7.79 -0.99 0.66
N PRO A 104 -7.30 0.20 0.30
CA PRO A 104 -7.82 1.44 0.86
C PRO A 104 -9.24 1.73 0.36
N LYS A 105 -10.16 2.01 1.28
CA LYS A 105 -11.52 2.48 1.00
C LYS A 105 -12.01 3.34 2.16
N ASP A 106 -12.57 4.51 1.85
CA ASP A 106 -13.16 5.44 2.83
C ASP A 106 -12.22 5.81 3.99
N GLY A 107 -10.92 5.84 3.72
CA GLY A 107 -9.87 6.16 4.71
C GLY A 107 -9.48 5.00 5.64
N TYR A 108 -9.94 3.78 5.37
CA TYR A 108 -9.57 2.56 6.07
C TYR A 108 -9.09 1.50 5.08
N TYR A 109 -8.40 0.49 5.57
CA TYR A 109 -8.04 -0.70 4.82
C TYR A 109 -9.08 -1.79 5.10
N HIS A 110 -9.68 -2.30 4.04
CA HIS A 110 -10.70 -3.34 4.09
C HIS A 110 -10.26 -4.54 3.28
N THR A 111 -10.56 -5.74 3.76
CA THR A 111 -10.27 -6.97 3.02
C THR A 111 -11.07 -7.07 1.73
N VAL A 112 -10.41 -7.47 0.65
CA VAL A 112 -11.01 -7.65 -0.68
C VAL A 112 -12.20 -8.62 -0.60
N GLY A 113 -12.08 -9.71 0.16
CA GLY A 113 -13.16 -10.67 0.35
C GLY A 113 -14.46 -10.02 0.86
N LYS A 114 -14.37 -9.19 1.90
CA LYS A 114 -15.54 -8.45 2.44
C LYS A 114 -16.08 -7.42 1.45
N LEU A 115 -15.22 -6.70 0.74
CA LEU A 115 -15.65 -5.70 -0.24
C LEU A 115 -16.41 -6.31 -1.42
N LEU A 116 -16.05 -7.55 -1.80
CA LEU A 116 -16.73 -8.32 -2.84
C LEU A 116 -17.90 -9.16 -2.30
N ASN A 117 -18.26 -9.00 -1.03
CA ASN A 117 -19.31 -9.76 -0.33
C ASN A 117 -19.09 -11.28 -0.35
N TYR A 118 -17.83 -11.73 -0.28
CA TYR A 118 -17.50 -13.13 -0.08
C TYR A 118 -17.58 -13.51 1.39
N ASP A 119 -17.97 -14.76 1.64
CA ASP A 119 -17.94 -15.31 2.98
C ASP A 119 -16.48 -15.52 3.39
N CYS A 120 -16.04 -14.77 4.40
CA CYS A 120 -14.70 -14.88 4.96
C CYS A 120 -14.64 -14.33 6.38
N ASP A 121 -13.60 -14.71 7.13
CA ASP A 121 -13.20 -14.14 8.41
C ASP A 121 -11.84 -13.46 8.23
N PRO A 122 -11.82 -12.12 8.12
CA PRO A 122 -10.60 -11.37 7.89
C PRO A 122 -9.67 -11.31 9.11
N CYS A 123 -10.03 -11.93 10.25
CA CYS A 123 -9.28 -11.90 11.51
C CYS A 123 -8.98 -10.49 12.07
N THR A 124 -9.45 -9.42 11.41
CA THR A 124 -9.31 -8.02 11.82
C THR A 124 -10.50 -7.20 11.38
N GLN A 125 -10.79 -6.14 12.12
CA GLN A 125 -11.67 -5.06 11.66
C GLN A 125 -10.91 -4.16 10.68
N PRO A 126 -11.62 -3.34 9.86
CA PRO A 126 -10.98 -2.32 9.04
C PRO A 126 -10.10 -1.39 9.89
N PHE A 127 -8.92 -1.06 9.39
CA PHE A 127 -7.91 -0.33 10.15
C PHE A 127 -7.32 0.84 9.35
N LYS A 128 -6.65 1.76 10.03
CA LYS A 128 -5.88 2.84 9.41
C LYS A 128 -4.40 2.52 9.47
N ILE A 129 -3.65 2.94 8.47
CA ILE A 129 -2.19 2.99 8.54
C ILE A 129 -1.78 4.43 8.40
N ASP A 130 -1.21 4.97 9.48
CA ASP A 130 -0.51 6.24 9.46
C ASP A 130 0.97 6.04 9.11
N SER A 131 1.56 4.90 9.52
CA SER A 131 2.88 4.46 9.07
C SER A 131 3.06 2.95 9.18
N LEU A 132 3.77 2.33 8.24
CA LEU A 132 4.12 0.91 8.24
C LEU A 132 5.57 0.72 7.78
N ASN A 133 6.46 0.25 8.65
CA ASN A 133 7.85 -0.11 8.30
C ASN A 133 8.60 0.95 7.47
N GLY A 134 8.41 2.24 7.79
CA GLY A 134 9.04 3.35 7.06
C GLY A 134 8.20 3.93 5.93
N LEU A 135 7.07 3.31 5.59
CA LEU A 135 6.03 3.89 4.73
C LEU A 135 5.15 4.84 5.55
N TYR A 136 4.90 6.02 5.04
CA TYR A 136 4.02 7.05 5.58
C TYR A 136 2.95 7.33 4.53
N VAL A 137 1.71 6.92 4.79
CA VAL A 137 0.61 7.02 3.82
C VAL A 137 -0.13 8.34 4.03
N ASN A 138 -0.35 9.09 2.94
CA ASN A 138 -0.97 10.41 2.93
C ASN A 138 -0.41 11.35 4.02
N PRO A 139 0.92 11.61 4.03
CA PRO A 139 1.53 12.41 5.08
C PRO A 139 0.98 13.83 5.07
N THR A 140 0.76 14.38 6.26
CA THR A 140 0.33 15.78 6.41
C THR A 140 1.50 16.71 6.15
N TYR A 141 1.26 17.85 5.51
CA TYR A 141 2.27 18.89 5.27
C TYR A 141 1.70 20.26 5.63
N GLY A 142 2.60 21.21 5.93
CA GLY A 142 2.22 22.57 6.29
C GLY A 142 1.77 23.40 5.08
N ASN A 143 2.49 23.30 3.96
CA ASN A 143 2.16 24.03 2.74
C ASN A 143 2.65 23.29 1.47
N ARG A 144 2.11 23.68 0.32
CA ARG A 144 2.53 23.22 -1.01
C ARG A 144 2.41 24.37 -2.02
N SER A 145 3.16 24.31 -3.12
CA SER A 145 3.15 25.34 -4.16
C SER A 145 1.89 25.34 -5.04
N SER A 146 1.23 24.19 -5.23
CA SER A 146 0.05 24.06 -6.10
C SER A 146 -1.02 23.15 -5.50
N ASN A 147 -2.28 23.42 -5.78
CA ASN A 147 -3.40 22.53 -5.44
C ASN A 147 -3.51 21.31 -6.35
N SER A 148 -2.77 21.29 -7.46
CA SER A 148 -2.75 20.18 -8.39
C SER A 148 -1.78 19.07 -7.99
N ILE A 149 -1.05 19.21 -6.88
CA ILE A 149 -0.10 18.22 -6.39
C ILE A 149 -0.48 17.69 -5.01
N HIS A 150 -0.31 16.38 -4.81
CA HIS A 150 -0.55 15.70 -3.55
C HIS A 150 0.51 14.63 -3.32
N ILE A 151 1.03 14.53 -2.09
CA ILE A 151 1.86 13.38 -1.68
C ILE A 151 0.90 12.22 -1.38
N LEU A 152 1.05 11.11 -2.09
CA LEU A 152 0.31 9.87 -1.84
C LEU A 152 0.94 9.11 -0.69
N ASP A 153 2.26 8.92 -0.74
CA ASP A 153 3.02 8.27 0.32
C ASP A 153 4.50 8.66 0.28
N ILE A 154 5.19 8.39 1.38
CA ILE A 154 6.64 8.51 1.51
C ILE A 154 7.17 7.22 2.11
N PHE A 155 8.17 6.63 1.47
CA PHE A 155 8.90 5.50 2.02
C PHE A 155 10.30 5.92 2.47
N VAL A 156 10.70 5.47 3.66
CA VAL A 156 12.02 5.70 4.24
C VAL A 156 12.68 4.34 4.49
N SER A 157 13.64 3.97 3.64
CA SER A 157 14.44 2.74 3.76
C SER A 157 15.77 3.00 4.46
N SER A 158 16.60 1.96 4.65
CA SER A 158 18.00 2.08 5.09
C SER A 158 18.86 2.97 4.19
N ASP A 159 18.53 3.05 2.91
CA ASP A 159 19.42 3.61 1.89
C ASP A 159 18.85 4.86 1.21
N PHE A 160 17.52 4.99 1.14
CA PHE A 160 16.86 6.05 0.41
C PHE A 160 15.54 6.50 1.05
N ILE A 161 15.07 7.65 0.57
CA ILE A 161 13.71 8.14 0.78
C ILE A 161 13.04 8.20 -0.60
N MET A 162 11.86 7.62 -0.74
CA MET A 162 11.02 7.69 -1.94
C MET A 162 9.77 8.50 -1.63
N MET A 163 9.44 9.46 -2.49
CA MET A 163 8.22 10.25 -2.41
C MET A 163 7.34 9.93 -3.61
N HIS A 164 6.12 9.44 -3.38
CA HIS A 164 5.13 9.19 -4.43
C HIS A 164 4.16 10.37 -4.50
N ILE A 165 4.16 11.07 -5.64
CA ILE A 165 3.41 12.30 -5.84
C ILE A 165 2.36 12.08 -6.92
N LEU A 166 1.15 12.55 -6.66
CA LEU A 166 0.06 12.71 -7.62
C LEU A 166 0.07 14.13 -8.16
N TYR A 167 -0.01 14.28 -9.47
CA TYR A 167 -0.17 15.54 -10.18
C TYR A 167 -1.42 15.48 -11.07
N LYS A 168 -2.22 16.54 -11.01
CA LYS A 168 -3.34 16.77 -11.92
C LYS A 168 -2.96 17.80 -12.97
N SER A 169 -3.01 17.42 -14.23
CA SER A 169 -2.73 18.32 -15.33
C SER A 169 -3.73 19.49 -15.40
N PRO A 170 -3.29 20.68 -15.86
CA PRO A 170 -4.17 21.83 -16.08
C PRO A 170 -5.37 21.49 -16.97
N ILE A 171 -6.48 22.18 -16.75
CA ILE A 171 -7.69 22.03 -17.58
C ILE A 171 -7.74 23.05 -18.71
N GLU A 172 -6.87 24.06 -18.66
CA GLU A 172 -6.79 25.18 -19.59
C GLU A 172 -6.20 24.76 -20.95
N TYR A 173 -5.47 23.65 -20.99
CA TYR A 173 -4.90 23.06 -22.20
C TYR A 173 -5.64 21.78 -22.55
N GLU A 174 -6.14 21.66 -23.78
CA GLU A 174 -6.91 20.49 -24.25
C GLU A 174 -6.14 19.17 -24.10
N ASN A 175 -4.84 19.19 -24.34
CA ASN A 175 -3.94 18.05 -24.15
C ASN A 175 -3.42 17.92 -22.70
N GLY A 176 -3.81 18.80 -21.77
CA GLY A 176 -3.29 18.82 -20.40
C GLY A 176 -1.84 19.32 -20.27
N GLY A 177 -1.26 19.88 -21.33
CA GLY A 177 0.10 20.42 -21.32
C GLY A 177 1.16 19.36 -21.00
N TRP A 178 2.27 19.80 -20.42
CA TRP A 178 3.39 18.93 -20.03
C TRP A 178 3.85 19.22 -18.61
N SER A 179 4.58 18.28 -18.03
CA SER A 179 5.21 18.42 -16.72
C SER A 179 6.63 17.85 -16.77
N ARG A 180 7.47 18.25 -15.83
CA ARG A 180 8.83 17.72 -15.62
C ARG A 180 9.23 17.94 -14.18
N ILE A 181 10.29 17.27 -13.73
CA ILE A 181 10.97 17.58 -12.47
C ILE A 181 12.33 18.22 -12.76
N ASN A 182 12.68 19.29 -12.06
CA ASN A 182 14.01 19.87 -12.14
C ASN A 182 15.06 18.92 -11.53
N SER A 183 16.24 18.87 -12.14
CA SER A 183 17.33 17.99 -11.71
C SER A 183 17.98 18.40 -10.39
N ASP A 184 17.79 19.66 -9.97
CA ASP A 184 18.30 20.22 -8.72
C ASP A 184 17.31 20.11 -7.55
N VAL A 185 16.15 19.45 -7.75
CA VAL A 185 15.21 19.15 -6.65
C VAL A 185 15.93 18.43 -5.51
N TYR A 186 15.61 18.83 -4.28
CA TYR A 186 16.23 18.27 -3.09
C TYR A 186 15.23 18.18 -1.94
N ILE A 187 15.53 17.29 -1.00
CA ILE A 187 14.91 17.28 0.32
C ILE A 187 15.87 17.85 1.36
N LYS A 188 15.31 18.39 2.44
CA LYS A 188 16.04 18.79 3.65
C LYS A 188 15.18 18.52 4.88
N ASN A 189 15.81 18.24 6.02
CA ASN A 189 15.10 18.15 7.29
C ASN A 189 14.78 19.55 7.84
N SER A 190 13.80 19.62 8.74
CA SER A 190 13.39 20.88 9.39
C SER A 190 14.49 21.57 10.22
N GLU A 191 15.52 20.83 10.61
CA GLU A 191 16.63 21.32 11.45
C GLU A 191 17.87 21.72 10.65
N GLY A 192 18.03 21.25 9.40
CA GLY A 192 19.32 21.23 8.72
C GLY A 192 19.50 22.23 7.59
N LYS A 193 20.77 22.60 7.38
CA LYS A 193 21.26 23.30 6.19
C LYS A 193 21.58 22.34 5.02
N ALA A 194 21.70 21.04 5.31
CA ALA A 194 22.09 20.04 4.32
C ALA A 194 20.95 19.74 3.35
N LYS A 195 21.28 19.73 2.06
CA LYS A 195 20.37 19.39 0.96
C LYS A 195 20.73 18.00 0.44
N TYR A 196 19.72 17.17 0.22
CA TYR A 196 19.88 15.83 -0.32
C TYR A 196 19.23 15.80 -1.71
N SER A 197 20.08 15.77 -2.74
CA SER A 197 19.66 15.87 -4.14
C SER A 197 18.96 14.62 -4.65
N LEU A 198 18.16 14.77 -5.70
CA LEU A 198 17.51 13.68 -6.41
C LEU A 198 18.52 12.61 -6.88
N LEU A 199 18.24 11.34 -6.57
CA LEU A 199 18.93 10.18 -7.12
C LEU A 199 18.31 9.72 -8.44
N LYS A 200 16.97 9.68 -8.49
CA LYS A 200 16.21 9.16 -9.64
C LYS A 200 14.76 9.66 -9.61
N ALA A 201 14.16 9.77 -10.79
CA ALA A 201 12.72 9.93 -10.96
C ALA A 201 12.12 8.77 -11.78
N GLU A 202 10.89 8.38 -11.47
CA GLU A 202 10.09 7.41 -12.23
C GLU A 202 8.71 7.98 -12.53
N GLY A 203 8.21 7.81 -13.75
CA GLY A 203 6.89 8.31 -14.15
C GLY A 203 6.83 9.80 -14.49
N ILE A 204 7.96 10.52 -14.39
CA ILE A 204 8.14 11.90 -14.83
C ILE A 204 9.53 12.10 -15.43
N ALA A 205 9.64 12.95 -16.44
CA ALA A 205 10.90 13.31 -17.07
C ALA A 205 11.67 14.31 -16.21
N ILE A 206 12.99 14.15 -16.16
CA ILE A 206 13.90 15.12 -15.56
C ILE A 206 14.26 16.17 -16.62
N ALA A 207 14.20 17.45 -16.25
CA ALA A 207 14.56 18.56 -17.13
C ALA A 207 15.96 18.34 -17.78
N PRO A 208 16.14 18.71 -19.07
CA PRO A 208 15.23 19.48 -19.91
C PRO A 208 14.11 18.67 -20.58
N ASN A 209 14.09 17.35 -20.41
CA ASN A 209 13.06 16.49 -20.99
C ASN A 209 11.71 16.74 -20.32
N ILE A 210 10.62 16.40 -21.03
CA ILE A 210 9.25 16.63 -20.57
C ILE A 210 8.43 15.34 -20.61
N THR A 211 7.37 15.33 -19.80
CA THR A 211 6.31 14.33 -19.81
C THR A 211 5.03 15.02 -20.25
N GLU A 212 4.56 14.70 -21.45
CA GLU A 212 3.28 15.20 -21.97
C GLU A 212 2.12 14.49 -21.27
N SER A 213 1.07 15.27 -20.98
CA SER A 213 -0.23 14.73 -20.62
C SER A 213 -0.96 14.28 -21.88
N ASP A 214 -1.92 13.36 -21.73
CA ASP A 214 -2.74 12.87 -22.83
C ASP A 214 -4.01 13.73 -23.02
N PHE A 215 -4.51 14.32 -21.93
CA PHE A 215 -5.73 15.12 -21.90
C PHE A 215 -5.78 16.07 -20.69
N ALA A 216 -6.63 17.10 -20.81
CA ALA A 216 -6.94 18.08 -19.77
C ALA A 216 -7.41 17.42 -18.46
N GLY A 217 -6.85 17.84 -17.31
CA GLY A 217 -7.26 17.31 -16.00
C GLY A 217 -6.84 15.87 -15.71
N GLN A 218 -5.95 15.29 -16.52
CA GLN A 218 -5.38 13.96 -16.31
C GLN A 218 -4.65 13.90 -14.97
N HIS A 219 -4.94 12.85 -14.20
CA HIS A 219 -4.16 12.52 -13.01
C HIS A 219 -3.03 11.58 -13.41
N ARG A 220 -1.80 11.95 -13.09
CA ARG A 220 -0.61 11.08 -13.22
C ARG A 220 0.14 11.07 -11.91
N SER A 221 0.82 9.98 -11.63
CA SER A 221 1.66 9.87 -10.45
C SER A 221 3.08 9.51 -10.82
N PHE A 222 4.03 9.98 -10.02
CA PHE A 222 5.47 9.77 -10.24
C PHE A 222 6.19 9.63 -8.90
N ARG A 223 7.39 9.05 -8.94
CA ARG A 223 8.22 8.80 -7.75
C ARG A 223 9.55 9.52 -7.85
N LEU A 224 9.95 10.15 -6.76
CA LEU A 224 11.25 10.80 -6.61
C LEU A 224 12.03 10.08 -5.51
N TYR A 225 13.28 9.73 -5.80
CA TYR A 225 14.16 9.03 -4.88
C TYR A 225 15.28 9.96 -4.43
N PHE A 226 15.55 10.00 -3.13
CA PHE A 226 16.57 10.82 -2.49
C PHE A 226 17.44 9.96 -1.56
N PRO A 227 18.68 10.37 -1.23
CA PRO A 227 19.46 9.70 -0.20
C PRO A 227 18.71 9.71 1.13
N ARG A 228 18.92 8.67 1.95
CA ARG A 228 18.46 8.69 3.34
C ARG A 228 19.06 9.90 4.07
N ILE A 229 18.21 10.65 4.78
CA ILE A 229 18.66 11.70 5.70
C ILE A 229 19.09 11.04 7.02
N PRO A 230 20.36 11.18 7.46
CA PRO A 230 20.79 10.80 8.80
C PRO A 230 19.99 11.59 9.85
N ASP A 231 19.57 10.94 10.93
CA ASP A 231 18.75 11.56 11.98
C ASP A 231 17.50 12.26 11.42
N LEU A 232 16.81 11.57 10.50
CA LEU A 232 15.57 12.05 9.89
C LEU A 232 14.62 12.57 10.98
N SER A 233 14.46 13.90 10.98
CA SER A 233 13.65 14.60 11.98
C SER A 233 12.16 14.33 11.74
N LYS A 234 11.31 14.86 12.63
CA LYS A 234 9.85 14.75 12.53
C LYS A 234 9.28 15.27 11.20
N SER A 235 10.01 16.11 10.48
CA SER A 235 9.53 16.66 9.20
C SER A 235 10.62 17.00 8.20
N ILE A 236 10.25 16.93 6.93
CA ILE A 236 11.10 17.30 5.79
C ILE A 236 10.41 18.32 4.89
N ASP A 237 11.21 19.09 4.17
CA ASP A 237 10.76 19.87 3.01
C ASP A 237 11.24 19.17 1.74
N MET A 238 10.45 19.26 0.67
CA MET A 238 10.87 18.96 -0.70
C MET A 238 10.80 20.26 -1.52
N ILE A 239 11.94 20.68 -2.05
CA ILE A 239 12.08 21.93 -2.78
C ILE A 239 12.56 21.62 -4.18
N GLU A 240 11.70 21.84 -5.17
CA GLU A 240 12.06 21.77 -6.59
C GLU A 240 12.66 23.08 -7.07
N CYS A 241 12.00 24.21 -6.81
CA CYS A 241 12.52 25.53 -7.18
C CYS A 241 11.87 26.67 -6.37
N VAL A 242 12.39 27.88 -6.51
CA VAL A 242 11.93 29.08 -5.76
C VAL A 242 10.83 29.85 -6.51
N GLU A 243 10.58 29.50 -7.77
CA GLU A 243 9.66 30.21 -8.67
C GLU A 243 8.21 29.69 -8.57
N ASP A 244 7.30 30.36 -9.27
CA ASP A 244 5.93 29.88 -9.47
C ASP A 244 5.95 28.64 -10.41
N GLU A 245 5.01 27.71 -10.21
CA GLU A 245 4.85 26.43 -10.97
C GLU A 245 5.75 25.24 -10.56
N CYS A 246 6.52 25.34 -9.49
CA CYS A 246 7.30 24.21 -8.95
C CYS A 246 6.43 23.18 -8.19
N PHE A 247 6.94 21.97 -7.97
CA PHE A 247 6.46 20.93 -7.08
C PHE A 247 7.14 21.05 -5.71
N ASN A 248 6.74 22.04 -4.91
CA ASN A 248 7.27 22.23 -3.56
C ASN A 248 6.30 21.72 -2.51
N PHE A 249 6.85 21.09 -1.46
CA PHE A 249 6.14 20.71 -0.25
C PHE A 249 6.94 21.12 0.99
N PHE A 250 6.26 21.72 1.96
CA PHE A 250 6.88 22.27 3.16
C PHE A 250 6.32 21.61 4.43
N ASN A 251 7.20 21.34 5.38
CA ASN A 251 6.92 20.74 6.68
C ASN A 251 6.10 19.45 6.57
N ILE A 252 6.54 18.53 5.72
CA ILE A 252 5.95 17.21 5.56
C ILE A 252 6.24 16.41 6.83
N SER A 253 5.19 15.99 7.53
CA SER A 253 5.29 15.22 8.77
C SER A 253 5.63 13.76 8.52
N LEU A 254 6.72 13.32 9.12
CA LEU A 254 7.16 11.93 9.25
C LEU A 254 7.02 11.42 10.69
N ALA A 255 6.28 12.15 11.55
CA ALA A 255 5.97 11.66 12.87
C ALA A 255 5.04 10.44 12.76
N LYS A 256 5.47 9.28 13.27
CA LYS A 256 4.59 8.13 13.49
C LYS A 256 3.39 8.60 14.32
N LYS A 257 2.18 8.58 13.76
CA LYS A 257 0.98 8.60 14.59
C LYS A 257 0.86 7.21 15.19
N PHE A 258 1.25 7.10 16.46
CA PHE A 258 0.88 5.94 17.25
C PHE A 258 -0.64 5.99 17.40
N ASN A 259 -1.34 5.02 16.78
CA ASN A 259 -2.66 4.61 17.24
C ASN A 259 -2.47 3.49 18.26
#